data_AF-A0A1C5YVV1-F1
#
_entry.id   AF-A0A1C5YVV1-F1
#
_cell.length_a   1.000
_cell.length_b   1.000
_cell.length_c   1.000
_cell.angle_alpha   90.00
_cell.angle_beta   90.00
_cell.angle_gamma   90.00
#
_symmetry.space_group_name_H-M   'P 1'
#
loop_
_entity.id
_entity.type
_entity.pdbx_description
1 polymer ?
#
loop_
_entity_poly.entity_id
_entity_poly.type
_entity_poly.pdbx_seq_one_letter_code
_entity_poly.pdbx_strand_id
1 'polypeptide(L)' 'MRIINQSEKYRRLPSEIARIKDEYVAFCFDEACMYISSQLEEKKKPRWSEDLIDQETGKKKTFISEAWKKQRKEGK' A
#
# COMPACT_ATOMS: atom_id res chain seq x y z
N MET A 1 -7.03 -8.90 5.66
CA MET A 1 -7.30 -9.14 4.24
C MET A 1 -8.32 -10.26 4.05
N ARG A 2 -9.57 -10.10 4.53
CA ARG A 2 -10.55 -11.19 4.50
C ARG A 2 -11.07 -11.49 3.10
N ILE A 3 -11.30 -10.45 2.27
CA ILE A 3 -11.88 -10.63 0.93
C ILE A 3 -10.90 -11.28 -0.05
N ILE A 4 -9.64 -10.85 -0.04
CA ILE A 4 -8.59 -11.40 -0.91
C ILE A 4 -8.28 -12.86 -0.55
N ASN A 5 -8.14 -13.19 0.73
CA ASN A 5 -7.96 -14.59 1.14
C ASN A 5 -9.15 -15.50 0.74
N GLN A 6 -10.38 -14.97 0.75
CA GLN A 6 -11.55 -15.71 0.26
C GLN A 6 -11.53 -15.85 -1.26
N SER A 7 -11.12 -14.81 -1.98
CA SER A 7 -10.94 -14.82 -3.44
C SER A 7 -9.99 -15.93 -3.88
N GLU A 8 -8.81 -16.02 -3.24
CA GLU A 8 -7.83 -17.07 -3.49
C GLU A 8 -8.37 -18.46 -3.16
N LYS A 9 -8.98 -18.62 -1.98
CA LYS A 9 -9.50 -19.91 -1.50
C LYS A 9 -10.60 -20.47 -2.41
N TYR A 10 -11.51 -19.62 -2.87
CA TYR A 10 -12.66 -20.02 -3.67
C TYR A 10 -12.44 -19.87 -5.17
N ARG A 11 -11.29 -19.34 -5.61
CA ARG A 11 -10.95 -19.05 -7.02
C ARG A 11 -12.04 -18.22 -7.72
N ARG A 12 -12.48 -17.15 -7.05
CA ARG A 12 -13.47 -16.20 -7.56
C ARG A 12 -12.95 -14.78 -7.39
N LEU A 13 -13.40 -13.87 -8.23
CA LEU A 13 -13.02 -12.46 -8.11
C LEU A 13 -13.55 -11.86 -6.79
N PRO A 14 -12.85 -10.88 -6.20
CA PRO A 14 -13.32 -10.15 -5.03
C PRO A 14 -14.73 -9.57 -5.22
N SER A 15 -15.03 -9.00 -6.39
CA SER A 15 -16.33 -8.42 -6.75
C SER A 15 -17.44 -9.47 -6.77
N GLU A 16 -17.16 -10.68 -7.26
CA GLU A 16 -18.10 -11.81 -7.25
C GLU A 16 -18.45 -12.26 -5.83
N ILE A 17 -17.45 -12.31 -4.94
CA ILE A 17 -17.66 -12.65 -3.53
C ILE A 17 -18.46 -11.56 -2.82
N ALA A 18 -18.18 -10.29 -3.14
CA ALA A 18 -18.91 -9.14 -2.64
C ALA A 18 -20.29 -8.94 -3.31
N ARG A 19 -20.58 -9.68 -4.38
CA ARG A 19 -21.81 -9.60 -5.17
C ARG A 19 -22.09 -8.20 -5.73
N ILE A 20 -21.03 -7.50 -6.13
CA ILE A 20 -21.13 -6.18 -6.76
C ILE A 20 -21.68 -6.37 -8.18
N LYS A 21 -22.83 -5.75 -8.47
CA LYS A 21 -23.51 -5.88 -9.78
C LYS A 21 -23.13 -4.80 -10.78
N ASP A 22 -22.74 -3.64 -10.28
CA ASP A 22 -22.27 -2.56 -11.14
C ASP A 22 -20.91 -2.95 -11.73
N GLU A 23 -20.83 -3.01 -13.05
CA GLU A 23 -19.67 -3.54 -13.76
C GLU A 23 -18.43 -2.66 -13.56
N TYR A 24 -18.60 -1.33 -13.58
CA TYR A 24 -17.50 -0.39 -13.40
C TYR A 24 -16.94 -0.50 -11.96
N VAL A 25 -17.82 -0.54 -10.97
CA VAL A 25 -17.40 -0.71 -9.56
C VAL A 25 -16.77 -2.08 -9.33
N ALA A 26 -17.32 -3.15 -9.92
CA ALA A 26 -16.76 -4.49 -9.81
C ALA A 26 -15.33 -4.54 -10.38
N PHE A 27 -15.13 -3.99 -11.58
CA PHE A 27 -13.83 -3.87 -12.22
C PHE A 27 -12.82 -3.12 -11.35
N CYS A 28 -13.15 -1.90 -10.92
CA CYS A 28 -12.24 -1.10 -10.08
C CYS A 28 -11.94 -1.79 -8.74
N PHE A 29 -12.91 -2.50 -8.18
CA PHE A 29 -12.74 -3.23 -6.93
C PHE A 29 -11.78 -4.41 -7.07
N ASP A 30 -11.90 -5.17 -8.15
CA ASP A 30 -11.01 -6.30 -8.45
C ASP A 30 -9.59 -5.83 -8.72
N GLU A 31 -9.40 -4.77 -9.50
CA GLU A 31 -8.09 -4.16 -9.74
C GLU A 31 -7.43 -3.67 -8.45
N ALA A 32 -8.17 -2.96 -7.59
CA ALA A 32 -7.66 -2.48 -6.32
C ALA A 32 -7.22 -3.65 -5.42
N CYS A 33 -8.02 -4.72 -5.37
CA CYS A 33 -7.67 -5.91 -4.61
C CYS A 33 -6.41 -6.59 -5.16
N MET A 34 -6.28 -6.69 -6.49
CA MET A 34 -5.10 -7.25 -7.15
C MET A 34 -3.84 -6.43 -6.84
N TYR A 35 -3.92 -5.10 -6.90
CA TYR A 35 -2.82 -4.21 -6.55
C TYR A 35 -2.38 -4.40 -5.09
N ILE A 36 -3.32 -4.43 -4.15
CA ILE A 36 -3.00 -4.63 -2.73
C ILE A 36 -2.33 -6.00 -2.52
N SER A 37 -2.81 -7.05 -3.19
CA SER A 37 -2.21 -8.38 -3.12
C SER A 37 -0.75 -8.38 -3.58
N SER A 38 -0.46 -7.76 -4.73
CA SER A 38 0.91 -7.70 -5.26
C SER A 38 1.86 -6.93 -4.33
N GLN A 39 1.40 -5.81 -3.73
CA GLN A 39 2.23 -5.07 -2.78
C GLN A 39 2.55 -5.89 -1.52
N LEU A 40 1.61 -6.73 -1.07
CA LEU A 40 1.82 -7.60 0.09
C LEU A 40 2.78 -8.76 -0.21
N GLU A 41 2.69 -9.36 -1.40
CA GLU A 41 3.65 -10.37 -1.87
C GLU A 41 5.08 -9.82 -1.91
N GLU A 42 5.24 -8.58 -2.36
CA GLU A 42 6.52 -7.86 -2.37
C GLU A 42 6.98 -7.39 -0.97
N LYS A 43 6.24 -7.72 0.10
CA LYS A 43 6.47 -7.27 1.49
C LYS A 43 6.58 -5.74 1.62
N LYS A 44 6.01 -4.99 0.68
CA LYS A 44 5.96 -3.54 0.73
C LYS A 44 4.96 -3.14 1.79
N LYS A 45 5.40 -2.26 2.70
CA LYS A 45 4.51 -1.65 3.67
C LYS A 45 3.86 -0.42 3.05
N PRO A 46 2.55 -0.19 3.28
CA PRO A 46 1.95 1.08 2.93
C PRO A 46 2.70 2.21 3.63
N ARG A 47 2.99 3.30 2.90
CA ARG A 47 3.54 4.52 3.47
C ARG A 47 2.41 5.45 3.84
N TRP A 48 2.26 5.70 5.13
CA TRP A 48 1.27 6.63 5.66
C TRP A 48 1.88 8.01 5.86
N SER A 49 1.04 9.03 5.97
CA SER A 49 1.47 10.41 6.26
C SER A 49 2.25 10.51 7.56
N GLU A 50 1.92 9.68 8.54
CA GLU A 50 2.54 9.64 9.85
C GLU A 50 3.96 9.05 9.77
N ASP A 51 4.22 8.14 8.82
CA ASP A 51 5.55 7.60 8.54
C ASP A 51 6.50 8.67 7.97
N LEU A 52 5.92 9.69 7.34
CA LEU A 52 6.65 10.84 6.81
C LEU A 52 6.98 11.83 7.92
N ILE A 53 6.52 11.68 9.16
CA ILE A 53 6.87 12.57 10.26
C ILE A 53 8.01 11.94 11.06
N ASP A 54 9.11 12.67 11.19
CA ASP A 54 10.20 12.29 12.07
C ASP A 54 9.74 12.43 13.53
N GLN A 55 9.65 11.32 14.24
CA GLN A 55 9.08 11.25 15.60
C GLN A 55 9.88 12.06 16.62
N GLU A 56 11.19 12.27 16.42
CA GLU A 56 12.04 13.06 17.32
C GLU A 56 11.92 14.57 17.05
N THR A 57 11.77 14.95 15.78
CA THR A 57 11.85 16.37 15.38
C THR A 57 10.50 16.96 14.98
N GLY A 58 9.45 16.14 14.85
CA GLY A 58 8.13 16.53 14.35
C GLY A 58 8.13 17.02 12.90
N LYS A 59 9.26 16.96 12.19
CA LYS A 59 9.42 17.47 10.83
C LYS A 59 9.11 16.41 9.78
N LYS A 60 8.52 16.83 8.66
CA LYS A 60 8.30 15.94 7.52
C LYS A 60 9.62 15.47 6.90
N LYS A 61 9.82 14.15 6.86
CA LYS A 61 10.80 13.43 6.03
C LYS A 61 10.38 13.59 4.56
N THR A 62 10.88 14.65 3.96
CA THR A 62 10.84 14.83 2.50
C THR A 62 12.08 14.18 1.89
N PHE A 63 11.98 13.83 0.60
CA PHE A 63 13.12 13.35 -0.19
C PHE A 63 14.36 14.24 -0.02
N ILE A 64 14.15 15.56 -0.03
CA ILE A 64 15.19 16.56 0.21
C ILE A 64 15.83 16.33 1.59
N SER A 65 15.03 16.34 2.67
CA SER A 65 15.55 16.18 4.04
C SER A 65 16.31 14.88 4.27
N GLU A 66 15.91 13.79 3.62
CA GLU A 66 16.59 12.49 3.71
C GLU A 66 17.93 12.52 2.96
N ALA A 67 18.00 13.16 1.80
CA ALA A 67 19.25 13.35 1.05
C ALA A 67 20.29 14.16 1.84
N TRP A 68 19.89 15.24 2.52
CA TRP A 68 20.78 16.03 3.38
C TRP A 68 21.28 15.21 4.59
N LYS A 69 20.43 14.37 5.20
CA LYS A 69 20.85 13.47 6.30
C LYS A 69 21.89 12.45 5.83
N LYS A 70 21.74 11.92 4.61
CA LYS A 70 22.69 10.95 4.02
C LYS A 70 24.07 11.58 3.78
N GLN A 71 24.14 12.76 3.17
CA GLN A 71 25.42 13.46 2.95
C GLN A 71 26.15 13.81 4.25
N ARG A 72 25.44 14.17 5.33
CA ARG A 72 26.04 14.44 6.65
C ARG A 72 26.62 13.19 7.34
N LYS A 73 26.16 11.99 6.97
CA LYS A 73 26.67 10.71 7.49
C LYS A 73 27.84 10.16 6.67
N GLU A 74 27.88 10.39 5.37
CA GLU A 74 28.98 9.96 4.48
C GLU A 74 30.20 10.90 4.55
N GLY A 75 30.01 12.15 4.98
CA GLY A 75 31.11 13.11 5.20
C GLY A 75 31.75 13.08 6.59
N LYS A 76 31.48 12.05 7.41
CA LYS A 76 32.12 11.79 8.71
C LYS A 76 32.84 10.45 8.67
#